data_AF-A0A924HQK3-F1
#
_entry.id   AF-A0A924HQK3-F1
#
_cell.length_a   1.000
_cell.length_b   1.000
_cell.length_c   1.000
_cell.angle_alpha   90.00
_cell.angle_beta   90.00
_cell.angle_gamma   90.00
#
_symmetry.space_group_name_H-M   'P 1'
#
loop_
_entity.id
_entity.type
_entity.pdbx_description
1 polymer ?
#
loop_
_entity_poly.entity_id
_entity_poly.type
_entity_poly.pdbx_seq_one_letter_code
_entity_poly.pdbx_strand_id
1 'polypeptide(L)'
;MVILEDDSIWSLYGVAGAGGSTIVQGFFTGNGSSNNGTYTATGRDYVYTGQVINGALNSTYSPGVSITGTGTSASFSATMANVTGYNYNTPALLSSIVGTWSGSSLTGGTASLVITSTGAYTARDGACAISGTITPRPSGKNLFNVTFSSGVIGCAITNLSGQGIGIVSTLSNGNTQLIIAATTADKSAGTVAFVIKL
;
A
#
# COMPACT_ATOMS: atom_id res chain seq x y z
N MET A 1 -1.18 -4.21 -7.38
CA MET A 1 -0.84 -5.43 -6.62
C MET A 1 0.66 -5.65 -6.65
N VAL A 2 1.22 -6.11 -5.54
CA VAL A 2 2.61 -6.57 -5.44
C VAL A 2 2.64 -7.86 -4.61
N ILE A 3 3.44 -8.83 -5.05
CA ILE A 3 3.80 -10.02 -4.30
C ILE A 3 5.27 -9.86 -3.92
N LEU A 4 5.55 -9.95 -2.64
CA LEU A 4 6.86 -9.74 -2.06
C LEU A 4 7.68 -11.04 -2.08
N GLU A 5 8.96 -10.94 -1.78
CA GLU A 5 9.92 -12.04 -1.82
C GLU A 5 9.66 -13.09 -0.74
N ASP A 6 8.90 -12.74 0.29
CA ASP A 6 8.42 -13.64 1.35
C ASP A 6 7.01 -14.19 1.05
N ASP A 7 6.57 -14.11 -0.21
CA ASP A 7 5.24 -14.48 -0.70
C ASP A 7 4.07 -13.72 -0.08
N SER A 8 4.32 -12.67 0.72
CA SER A 8 3.25 -11.80 1.18
C SER A 8 2.73 -10.91 0.06
N ILE A 9 1.42 -10.63 0.08
CA ILE A 9 0.74 -9.86 -0.96
C ILE A 9 0.21 -8.55 -0.39
N TRP A 10 0.26 -7.52 -1.22
CA TRP A 10 -0.44 -6.26 -1.02
C TRP A 10 -1.14 -5.86 -2.31
N SER A 11 -2.46 -5.73 -2.28
CA SER A 11 -3.25 -5.42 -3.47
C SER A 11 -4.30 -4.38 -3.17
N LEU A 12 -4.21 -3.23 -3.84
CA LEU A 12 -5.29 -2.26 -3.90
C LEU A 12 -6.28 -2.66 -4.98
N TYR A 13 -7.56 -2.44 -4.74
CA TYR A 13 -8.60 -2.61 -5.73
C TYR A 13 -9.65 -1.50 -5.59
N GLY A 14 -10.41 -1.28 -6.66
CA GLY A 14 -11.38 -0.21 -6.70
C GLY A 14 -12.22 -0.23 -7.96
N VAL A 15 -13.02 0.81 -8.11
CA VAL A 15 -13.85 1.04 -9.31
C VAL A 15 -13.24 2.15 -10.16
N ALA A 16 -13.57 2.16 -11.44
CA ALA A 16 -13.17 3.24 -12.32
C ALA A 16 -13.74 4.59 -11.82
N GLY A 17 -12.86 5.57 -11.69
CA GLY A 17 -13.19 6.97 -11.43
C GLY A 17 -13.10 7.81 -12.71
N ALA A 18 -13.31 9.12 -12.55
CA ALA A 18 -13.17 10.06 -13.66
C ALA A 18 -11.74 10.07 -14.21
N GLY A 19 -11.59 10.27 -15.53
CA GLY A 19 -10.29 10.43 -16.19
C GLY A 19 -9.39 9.19 -16.12
N GLY A 20 -9.95 7.99 -15.92
CA GLY A 20 -9.16 6.75 -15.79
C GLY A 20 -8.52 6.56 -14.42
N SER A 21 -8.87 7.38 -13.42
CA SER A 21 -8.48 7.16 -12.03
C SER A 21 -9.14 5.91 -11.45
N THR A 22 -8.60 5.37 -10.37
CA THR A 22 -9.24 4.31 -9.58
C THR A 22 -9.74 4.90 -8.27
N ILE A 23 -11.04 4.79 -8.01
CA ILE A 23 -11.61 5.03 -6.68
C ILE A 23 -11.35 3.77 -5.88
N VAL A 24 -10.33 3.80 -5.02
CA VAL A 24 -9.93 2.64 -4.23
C VAL A 24 -11.02 2.31 -3.22
N GLN A 25 -11.48 1.07 -3.24
CA GLN A 25 -12.53 0.56 -2.35
C GLN A 25 -11.97 -0.28 -1.20
N GLY A 26 -10.72 -0.72 -1.32
CA GLY A 26 -10.07 -1.48 -0.26
C GLY A 26 -8.71 -1.99 -0.68
N PHE A 27 -8.13 -2.77 0.23
CA PHE A 27 -6.92 -3.52 -0.05
C PHE A 27 -6.91 -4.88 0.62
N PHE A 28 -6.35 -5.84 -0.09
CA PHE A 28 -6.08 -7.17 0.43
C PHE A 28 -4.60 -7.28 0.81
N THR A 29 -4.33 -7.84 1.98
CA THR A 29 -2.98 -8.31 2.34
C THR A 29 -3.02 -9.62 3.10
N GLY A 30 -2.00 -10.44 2.89
CA GLY A 30 -1.92 -11.77 3.44
C GLY A 30 -0.62 -12.46 3.12
N ASN A 31 -0.55 -13.73 3.48
CA ASN A 31 0.57 -14.61 3.18
C ASN A 31 0.14 -15.60 2.11
N GLY A 32 1.02 -15.81 1.14
CA GLY A 32 0.78 -16.77 0.07
C GLY A 32 1.90 -17.77 -0.10
N SER A 33 1.82 -18.47 -1.22
CA SER A 33 2.83 -19.41 -1.68
C SER A 33 2.86 -19.39 -3.21
N SER A 34 4.04 -19.12 -3.76
CA SER A 34 4.31 -19.18 -5.19
C SER A 34 4.92 -20.52 -5.57
N ASN A 35 4.32 -21.25 -6.50
CA ASN A 35 4.89 -22.50 -7.02
C ASN A 35 4.50 -22.74 -8.50
N ASN A 36 5.48 -22.96 -9.38
CA ASN A 36 5.28 -23.37 -10.77
C ASN A 36 4.18 -22.60 -11.53
N GLY A 37 4.21 -21.26 -11.46
CA GLY A 37 3.23 -20.40 -12.14
C GLY A 37 1.85 -20.33 -11.47
N THR A 38 1.71 -20.87 -10.26
CA THR A 38 0.51 -20.74 -9.42
C THR A 38 0.83 -19.97 -8.15
N TYR A 39 -0.07 -19.08 -7.73
CA TYR A 39 0.02 -18.36 -6.47
C TYR A 39 -1.30 -18.45 -5.72
N THR A 40 -1.23 -18.91 -4.47
CA THR A 40 -2.38 -18.95 -3.56
C THR A 40 -2.06 -18.11 -2.33
N ALA A 41 -3.07 -17.45 -1.75
CA ALA A 41 -2.88 -16.67 -0.54
C ALA A 41 -4.12 -16.69 0.35
N THR A 42 -3.89 -16.52 1.66
CA THR A 42 -4.93 -16.24 2.65
C THR A 42 -4.57 -14.97 3.39
N GLY A 43 -5.58 -14.19 3.78
CA GLY A 43 -5.33 -12.88 4.34
C GLY A 43 -6.60 -12.16 4.75
N ARG A 44 -6.48 -10.84 4.84
CA ARG A 44 -7.57 -9.94 5.20
C ARG A 44 -7.74 -8.87 4.15
N ASP A 45 -8.99 -8.57 3.89
CA ASP A 45 -9.45 -7.47 3.08
C ASP A 45 -9.91 -6.34 4.01
N TYR A 46 -9.37 -5.15 3.78
CA TYR A 46 -9.67 -3.93 4.52
C TYR A 46 -10.40 -2.98 3.58
N VAL A 47 -11.70 -2.84 3.79
CA VAL A 47 -12.56 -2.02 2.92
C VAL A 47 -12.65 -0.59 3.42
N TYR A 48 -12.97 0.34 2.52
CA TYR A 48 -13.08 1.77 2.80
C TYR A 48 -14.10 2.13 3.90
N THR A 49 -15.04 1.23 4.21
CA THR A 49 -16.01 1.38 5.31
C THR A 49 -15.42 1.04 6.68
N GLY A 50 -14.15 0.60 6.75
CA GLY A 50 -13.48 0.18 7.97
C GLY A 50 -13.71 -1.28 8.36
N GLN A 51 -14.49 -2.05 7.58
CA GLN A 51 -14.67 -3.48 7.83
C GLN A 51 -13.40 -4.26 7.45
N VAL A 52 -13.17 -5.37 8.17
CA VAL A 52 -12.08 -6.30 7.93
C VAL A 52 -12.66 -7.69 7.69
N ILE A 53 -12.38 -8.27 6.52
CA ILE A 53 -12.98 -9.51 6.06
C ILE A 53 -11.87 -10.52 5.77
N ASN A 54 -12.04 -11.78 6.21
CA ASN A 54 -11.09 -12.83 5.84
C ASN A 54 -11.27 -13.19 4.36
N GLY A 55 -10.16 -13.35 3.64
CA GLY A 55 -10.17 -13.65 2.23
C GLY A 55 -9.10 -14.64 1.82
N ALA A 56 -9.31 -15.25 0.66
CA ALA A 56 -8.35 -16.11 0.00
C ALA A 56 -8.28 -15.77 -1.49
N LEU A 57 -7.13 -16.03 -2.09
CA LEU A 57 -6.87 -15.83 -3.52
C LEU A 57 -6.30 -17.13 -4.10
N ASN A 58 -6.73 -17.45 -5.31
CA ASN A 58 -6.14 -18.50 -6.14
C ASN A 58 -5.83 -17.90 -7.52
N SER A 59 -4.60 -18.06 -8.00
CA SER A 59 -4.18 -17.40 -9.22
C SER A 59 -3.09 -18.17 -9.96
N THR A 60 -2.94 -17.82 -11.23
CA THR A 60 -1.80 -18.18 -12.06
C THR A 60 -1.02 -16.93 -12.42
N TYR A 61 0.29 -17.06 -12.59
CA TYR A 61 1.17 -15.94 -12.91
C TYR A 61 2.28 -16.32 -13.88
N SER A 62 2.72 -15.31 -14.64
CA SER A 62 3.97 -15.31 -15.38
C SER A 62 4.90 -14.29 -14.72
N PRO A 63 6.04 -14.72 -14.14
CA PRO A 63 6.90 -13.85 -13.34
C PRO A 63 7.26 -12.55 -14.06
N GLY A 64 7.04 -11.41 -13.42
CA GLY A 64 7.36 -10.09 -13.99
C GLY A 64 6.50 -9.68 -15.20
N VAL A 65 5.46 -10.44 -15.56
CA VAL A 65 4.61 -10.17 -16.72
C VAL A 65 3.17 -9.97 -16.29
N SER A 66 2.55 -10.99 -15.70
CA SER A 66 1.11 -10.97 -15.41
C SER A 66 0.72 -11.93 -14.30
N ILE A 67 -0.45 -11.67 -13.72
CA ILE A 67 -1.10 -12.55 -12.75
C ILE A 67 -2.61 -12.42 -12.94
N THR A 68 -3.32 -13.55 -12.93
CA THR A 68 -4.78 -13.62 -13.10
C THR A 68 -5.34 -14.67 -12.15
N GLY A 69 -6.48 -14.40 -11.54
CA GLY A 69 -7.05 -15.32 -10.57
C GLY A 69 -8.41 -14.90 -10.06
N THR A 70 -8.80 -15.56 -8.98
CA THR A 70 -10.03 -15.31 -8.24
C THR A 70 -9.72 -15.08 -6.77
N GLY A 71 -10.31 -14.03 -6.23
CA GLY A 71 -10.46 -13.82 -4.80
C GLY A 71 -11.84 -14.26 -4.33
N THR A 72 -12.05 -14.16 -3.03
CA THR A 72 -13.32 -14.52 -2.37
C THR A 72 -14.54 -13.87 -3.01
N SER A 73 -14.42 -12.63 -3.49
CA SER A 73 -15.55 -11.84 -3.98
C SER A 73 -15.48 -11.44 -5.46
N ALA A 74 -14.34 -11.62 -6.13
CA ALA A 74 -14.15 -11.18 -7.51
C ALA A 74 -12.99 -11.89 -8.21
N SER A 75 -13.03 -11.93 -9.55
CA SER A 75 -11.85 -12.22 -10.35
C SER A 75 -10.96 -10.98 -10.48
N PHE A 76 -9.66 -11.20 -10.71
CA PHE A 76 -8.70 -10.12 -10.91
C PHE A 76 -7.69 -10.49 -11.99
N SER A 77 -7.16 -9.46 -12.63
CA SER A 77 -5.99 -9.57 -13.51
C SER A 77 -5.10 -8.34 -13.33
N ALA A 78 -3.79 -8.55 -13.37
CA ALA A 78 -2.80 -7.48 -13.37
C ALA A 78 -1.68 -7.84 -14.36
N THR A 79 -1.19 -6.82 -15.08
CA THR A 79 -0.10 -6.95 -16.04
C THR A 79 0.88 -5.79 -15.87
N MET A 80 2.17 -6.09 -16.00
CA MET A 80 3.23 -5.08 -15.97
C MET A 80 3.15 -4.11 -17.14
N ALA A 81 2.50 -4.50 -18.25
CA ALA A 81 2.27 -3.58 -19.38
C ALA A 81 1.43 -2.35 -18.98
N ASN A 82 0.61 -2.47 -17.94
CA ASN A 82 -0.21 -1.37 -17.42
C ASN A 82 0.54 -0.51 -16.38
N VAL A 83 1.77 -0.88 -16.02
CA VAL A 83 2.56 -0.19 -15.00
C VAL A 83 3.59 0.69 -15.72
N THR A 84 3.20 1.94 -16.00
CA THR A 84 4.08 2.93 -16.64
C THR A 84 4.86 3.72 -15.58
N GLY A 85 6.15 3.98 -15.84
CA GLY A 85 6.97 4.85 -14.98
C GLY A 85 7.41 4.24 -13.65
N TYR A 86 7.16 2.95 -13.42
CA TYR A 86 7.59 2.23 -12.23
C TYR A 86 8.33 0.94 -12.62
N ASN A 87 9.56 0.81 -12.12
CA ASN A 87 10.38 -0.38 -12.31
C ASN A 87 10.60 -1.05 -10.96
N TYR A 88 10.03 -2.24 -10.78
CA TYR A 88 10.14 -3.03 -9.54
C TYR A 88 11.59 -3.43 -9.20
N ASN A 89 12.45 -3.59 -10.21
CA ASN A 89 13.83 -4.06 -10.05
C ASN A 89 14.84 -2.92 -9.83
N THR A 90 14.38 -1.68 -9.69
CA THR A 90 15.24 -0.54 -9.32
C THR A 90 15.15 -0.30 -7.80
N PRO A 91 16.25 -0.18 -7.06
CA PRO A 91 16.18 0.10 -5.64
C PRO A 91 15.41 1.38 -5.32
N ALA A 92 14.54 1.32 -4.30
CA ALA A 92 13.87 2.50 -3.78
C ALA A 92 14.89 3.48 -3.16
N LEU A 93 14.72 4.78 -3.40
CA LEU A 93 15.63 5.82 -2.92
C LEU A 93 14.92 6.73 -1.91
N LEU A 94 15.49 6.91 -0.71
CA LEU A 94 14.93 7.83 0.29
C LEU A 94 14.75 9.24 -0.26
N SER A 95 15.70 9.74 -1.05
CA SER A 95 15.63 11.07 -1.67
C SER A 95 14.38 11.30 -2.52
N SER A 96 13.76 10.24 -3.06
CA SER A 96 12.51 10.35 -3.82
C SER A 96 11.29 10.68 -2.94
N ILE A 97 11.33 10.33 -1.65
CA ILE A 97 10.21 10.49 -0.72
C ILE A 97 10.39 11.61 0.31
N VAL A 98 11.60 12.18 0.43
CA VAL A 98 11.84 13.33 1.34
C VAL A 98 10.97 14.52 0.95
N GLY A 99 10.34 15.14 1.95
CA GLY A 99 9.55 16.36 1.80
C GLY A 99 8.20 16.29 2.51
N THR A 100 7.32 17.23 2.14
CA THR A 100 5.96 17.33 2.64
C THR A 100 4.98 16.84 1.59
N TRP A 101 3.95 16.13 2.04
CA TRP A 101 2.95 15.48 1.23
C TRP A 101 1.56 15.74 1.79
N SER A 102 0.57 15.79 0.91
CA SER A 102 -0.84 15.92 1.28
C SER A 102 -1.73 15.06 0.39
N GLY A 103 -2.86 14.60 0.93
CA GLY A 103 -3.84 13.83 0.18
C GLY A 103 -4.90 13.22 1.09
N SER A 104 -5.24 11.96 0.85
CA SER A 104 -6.34 11.30 1.55
C SER A 104 -5.98 9.89 2.05
N SER A 105 -6.69 9.42 3.06
CA SER A 105 -6.68 8.03 3.50
C SER A 105 -7.78 7.22 2.79
N LEU A 106 -7.74 5.89 2.95
CA LEU A 106 -8.70 4.95 2.38
C LEU A 106 -10.15 5.24 2.81
N THR A 107 -10.34 5.76 4.02
CA THR A 107 -11.64 6.13 4.57
C THR A 107 -12.08 7.55 4.16
N GLY A 108 -11.31 8.22 3.30
CA GLY A 108 -11.58 9.57 2.83
C GLY A 108 -11.10 10.69 3.76
N GLY A 109 -10.43 10.36 4.86
CA GLY A 109 -9.83 11.34 5.77
C GLY A 109 -8.71 12.13 5.10
N THR A 110 -8.47 13.37 5.53
CA THR A 110 -7.33 14.16 5.03
C THR A 110 -6.03 13.62 5.63
N ALA A 111 -5.10 13.24 4.76
CA ALA A 111 -3.78 12.75 5.13
C ALA A 111 -2.71 13.82 4.85
N SER A 112 -1.84 14.07 5.83
CA SER A 112 -0.63 14.87 5.64
C SER A 112 0.58 14.12 6.19
N LEU A 113 1.73 14.30 5.56
CA LEU A 113 2.93 13.53 5.86
C LEU A 113 4.18 14.39 5.62
N VAL A 114 5.11 14.37 6.57
CA VAL A 114 6.44 15.00 6.46
C VAL A 114 7.49 13.93 6.65
N ILE A 115 8.35 13.72 5.65
CA ILE A 115 9.41 12.71 5.65
C ILE A 115 10.77 13.40 5.65
N THR A 116 11.60 13.04 6.62
CA THR A 116 12.97 13.53 6.76
C THR A 116 13.96 12.72 5.92
N SER A 117 15.19 13.21 5.77
CA SER A 117 16.26 12.53 5.01
C SER A 117 16.65 11.15 5.55
N THR A 118 16.35 10.85 6.81
CA THR A 118 16.60 9.54 7.43
C THR A 118 15.45 8.55 7.23
N GLY A 119 14.36 8.98 6.59
CA GLY A 119 13.13 8.18 6.43
C GLY A 119 12.21 8.22 7.66
N ALA A 120 12.59 8.91 8.74
CA ALA A 120 11.66 9.20 9.84
C ALA A 120 10.56 10.15 9.36
N TYR A 121 9.32 9.90 9.77
CA TYR A 121 8.18 10.72 9.38
C TYR A 121 7.21 11.01 10.50
N THR A 122 6.46 12.10 10.32
CA THR A 122 5.25 12.42 11.07
C THR A 122 4.10 12.59 10.10
N ALA A 123 2.92 12.07 10.45
CA ALA A 123 1.72 12.15 9.67
C ALA A 123 0.51 12.53 10.51
N ARG A 124 -0.54 13.00 9.83
CA ARG A 124 -1.87 13.17 10.40
C ARG A 124 -2.91 12.55 9.48
N ASP A 125 -3.85 11.83 10.06
CA ASP A 125 -5.11 11.47 9.43
C ASP A 125 -6.25 12.18 10.20
N GLY A 126 -6.72 13.29 9.65
CA GLY A 126 -7.53 14.26 10.40
C GLY A 126 -6.82 14.74 11.67
N ALA A 127 -7.42 14.44 12.84
CA ALA A 127 -6.84 14.80 14.14
C ALA A 127 -5.81 13.77 14.65
N CYS A 128 -5.80 12.55 14.11
CA CYS A 128 -4.96 11.46 14.60
C CYS A 128 -3.50 11.67 14.22
N ALA A 129 -2.63 11.84 15.22
CA ALA A 129 -1.19 11.96 15.00
C ALA A 129 -0.53 10.58 14.85
N ILE A 130 0.32 10.44 13.85
CA ILE A 130 1.02 9.19 13.52
C ILE A 130 2.51 9.51 13.30
N SER A 131 3.39 8.61 13.71
CA SER A 131 4.83 8.70 13.43
C SER A 131 5.40 7.35 13.05
N GLY A 132 6.55 7.32 12.39
CA GLY A 132 7.21 6.06 12.08
C GLY A 132 8.44 6.23 11.19
N THR A 133 8.79 5.15 10.52
CA THR A 133 9.90 5.12 9.55
C THR A 133 9.46 4.54 8.21
N ILE A 134 10.06 5.06 7.15
CA ILE A 134 9.97 4.56 5.79
C ILE A 134 11.40 4.27 5.34
N THR A 135 11.71 3.01 5.02
CA THR A 135 13.08 2.60 4.64
C THR A 135 13.05 1.80 3.33
N PRO A 136 14.05 1.96 2.44
CA PRO A 136 14.15 1.12 1.25
C PRO A 136 14.15 -0.36 1.63
N ARG A 137 13.44 -1.16 0.85
CA ARG A 137 13.36 -2.60 1.10
C ARG A 137 14.75 -3.23 0.95
N PRO A 138 15.23 -4.03 1.92
CA PRO A 138 16.58 -4.60 1.88
C PRO A 138 16.88 -5.48 0.66
N SER A 139 15.84 -6.03 0.01
CA SER A 139 15.97 -6.82 -1.22
C SER A 139 16.40 -6.02 -2.45
N GLY A 140 16.46 -4.69 -2.35
CA GLY A 140 16.80 -3.80 -3.47
C GLY A 140 15.67 -3.62 -4.48
N LYS A 141 14.43 -4.03 -4.14
CA LYS A 141 13.24 -3.74 -4.95
C LYS A 141 12.76 -2.31 -4.73
N ASN A 142 11.95 -1.80 -5.67
CA ASN A 142 11.43 -0.42 -5.64
C ASN A 142 10.28 -0.22 -4.65
N LEU A 143 10.44 -0.72 -3.43
CA LEU A 143 9.48 -0.60 -2.37
C LEU A 143 10.15 -0.08 -1.11
N PHE A 144 9.33 0.53 -0.28
CA PHE A 144 9.70 0.87 1.07
C PHE A 144 9.01 -0.05 2.05
N ASN A 145 9.72 -0.42 3.11
CA ASN A 145 9.11 -0.92 4.32
C ASN A 145 8.63 0.28 5.13
N VAL A 146 7.43 0.18 5.69
CA VAL A 146 6.82 1.24 6.51
C VAL A 146 6.53 0.69 7.89
N THR A 147 6.90 1.44 8.92
CA THR A 147 6.42 1.23 10.28
C THR A 147 5.59 2.43 10.71
N PHE A 148 4.70 2.21 11.66
CA PHE A 148 3.98 3.31 12.28
C PHE A 148 3.69 3.04 13.75
N SER A 149 3.53 4.12 14.49
CA SER A 149 2.90 4.20 15.78
C SER A 149 1.88 5.34 15.76
N SER A 150 0.66 5.08 16.24
CA SER A 150 -0.32 6.14 16.48
C SER A 150 -0.09 6.76 17.85
N GLY A 151 -0.24 8.07 17.91
CA GLY A 151 -0.27 8.80 19.18
C GLY A 151 -1.60 8.61 19.90
N VAL A 152 -1.69 9.18 21.10
CA VAL A 152 -2.93 9.22 21.89
C VAL A 152 -3.90 10.32 21.44
N ILE A 153 -3.42 11.34 20.70
CA ILE A 153 -4.20 12.54 20.38
C ILE A 153 -4.99 12.34 19.09
N GLY A 154 -6.32 12.49 19.17
CA GLY A 154 -7.22 12.57 18.02
C GLY A 154 -7.44 11.27 17.25
N CYS A 155 -6.91 10.15 17.74
CA CYS A 155 -7.06 8.82 17.13
C CYS A 155 -8.26 8.09 17.72
N ALA A 156 -9.08 7.47 16.87
CA ALA A 156 -10.19 6.61 17.30
C ALA A 156 -9.70 5.39 18.11
N ILE A 157 -8.47 4.92 17.81
CA ILE A 157 -7.79 3.86 18.53
C ILE A 157 -6.40 4.36 18.92
N THR A 158 -6.09 4.30 20.21
CA THR A 158 -4.84 4.82 20.78
C THR A 158 -3.76 3.74 20.85
N ASN A 159 -2.50 4.16 20.82
CA ASN A 159 -1.32 3.30 20.98
C ASN A 159 -1.24 2.14 19.97
N LEU A 160 -1.70 2.36 18.75
CA LEU A 160 -1.54 1.38 17.69
C LEU A 160 -0.11 1.39 17.20
N SER A 161 0.38 0.23 16.81
CA SER A 161 1.59 0.10 16.02
C SER A 161 1.39 -0.94 14.93
N GLY A 162 2.19 -0.84 13.89
CA GLY A 162 2.05 -1.74 12.78
C GLY A 162 3.08 -1.52 11.69
N GLN A 163 2.85 -2.24 10.60
CA GLN A 163 3.78 -2.32 9.48
C GLN A 163 3.02 -2.28 8.15
N GLY A 164 3.74 -1.92 7.11
CA GLY A 164 3.19 -1.72 5.79
C GLY A 164 4.26 -1.64 4.71
N ILE A 165 3.81 -1.27 3.53
CA ILE A 165 4.67 -1.00 2.37
C ILE A 165 4.36 0.38 1.79
N GLY A 166 5.39 0.98 1.20
CA GLY A 166 5.31 2.24 0.48
C GLY A 166 5.76 2.08 -0.97
N ILE A 167 5.07 2.74 -1.89
CA ILE A 167 5.44 2.85 -3.30
C ILE A 167 5.35 4.31 -3.71
N VAL A 168 6.39 4.81 -4.39
CA VAL A 168 6.41 6.14 -4.98
C VAL A 168 6.40 6.01 -6.50
N SER A 169 5.60 6.83 -7.17
CA SER A 169 5.52 6.88 -8.63
C SER A 169 5.17 8.28 -9.11
N THR A 170 5.43 8.54 -10.39
CA THR A 170 4.99 9.77 -11.05
C THR A 170 3.69 9.48 -11.79
N LEU A 171 2.67 10.31 -11.55
CA LEU A 171 1.38 10.23 -12.21
C LEU A 171 1.45 10.81 -13.63
N SER A 172 0.45 10.52 -14.45
CA SER A 172 0.35 11.02 -15.83
C SER A 172 0.30 12.55 -15.93
N ASN A 173 -0.12 13.23 -14.87
CA ASN A 173 -0.12 14.70 -14.77
C ASN A 173 1.21 15.30 -14.29
N GLY A 174 2.25 14.48 -14.10
CA GLY A 174 3.58 14.90 -13.64
C GLY A 174 3.73 14.99 -12.13
N ASN A 175 2.65 14.85 -11.35
CA ASN A 175 2.75 14.87 -9.89
C ASN A 175 3.38 13.58 -9.36
N THR A 176 4.20 13.70 -8.32
CA THR A 176 4.71 12.53 -7.60
C THR A 176 3.69 12.09 -6.54
N GLN A 177 3.28 10.83 -6.59
CA GLN A 177 2.42 10.20 -5.61
C GLN A 177 3.20 9.20 -4.76
N LEU A 178 2.97 9.23 -3.46
CA LEU A 178 3.37 8.21 -2.50
C LEU A 178 2.11 7.50 -1.99
N ILE A 179 2.09 6.18 -2.16
CA ILE A 179 1.05 5.30 -1.65
C ILE A 179 1.65 4.49 -0.51
N ILE A 180 1.01 4.53 0.67
CA ILE A 180 1.41 3.76 1.84
C ILE A 180 0.23 2.89 2.27
N ALA A 181 0.37 1.58 2.23
CA ALA A 181 -0.61 0.64 2.79
C ALA A 181 -0.05 0.03 4.07
N ALA A 182 -0.82 0.03 5.15
CA ALA A 182 -0.36 -0.45 6.45
C ALA A 182 -1.47 -1.16 7.24
N THR A 183 -1.06 -2.04 8.15
CA THR A 183 -1.93 -2.79 9.05
C THR A 183 -1.38 -2.76 10.46
N THR A 184 -2.26 -2.78 11.46
CA THR A 184 -1.86 -2.96 12.85
C THR A 184 -1.17 -4.31 13.06
N ALA A 185 -0.35 -4.43 14.10
CA ALA A 185 0.39 -5.66 14.40
C ALA A 185 -0.52 -6.89 14.60
N ASP A 186 -1.69 -6.70 15.20
CA ASP A 186 -2.75 -7.70 15.41
C ASP A 186 -3.66 -7.89 14.18
N LYS A 187 -3.43 -7.12 13.10
CA LYS A 187 -4.20 -7.13 11.85
C LYS A 187 -5.69 -6.80 12.05
N SER A 188 -6.07 -6.18 13.17
CA SER A 188 -7.45 -5.78 13.45
C SER A 188 -7.89 -4.55 12.67
N ALA A 189 -6.94 -3.71 12.23
CA ALA A 189 -7.19 -2.54 11.40
C ALA A 189 -6.12 -2.35 10.33
N GLY A 190 -6.48 -1.62 9.28
CA GLY A 190 -5.60 -1.30 8.16
C GLY A 190 -6.10 -0.09 7.40
N THR A 191 -5.17 0.62 6.77
CA THR A 191 -5.48 1.82 5.98
C THR A 191 -4.48 1.98 4.84
N VAL A 192 -4.84 2.83 3.89
CA VAL A 192 -3.97 3.25 2.79
C VAL A 192 -3.96 4.77 2.76
N ALA A 193 -2.79 5.39 2.68
CA ALA A 193 -2.64 6.81 2.41
C ALA A 193 -2.24 7.02 0.95
N PHE A 194 -2.90 7.96 0.29
CA PHE A 194 -2.63 8.42 -1.06
C PHE A 194 -2.23 9.89 -0.99
N VAL A 195 -0.94 10.18 -1.07
CA VAL A 195 -0.45 11.55 -0.88
C VAL A 195 0.37 12.02 -2.08
N ILE A 196 0.22 13.28 -2.43
CA ILE A 196 0.94 13.98 -3.48
C ILE A 196 1.98 14.90 -2.85
N LYS A 197 3.15 14.97 -3.46
CA LYS A 197 4.23 15.86 -3.02
C LYS A 197 3.82 17.32 -3.19
N LEU A 198 4.05 18.14 -2.16
CA LEU A 198 3.84 19.59 -2.20
C LEU A 198 4.99 20.33 -2.86
#